data_AF-A0A2D5S8W5-F1
#
_entry.id   AF-A0A2D5S8W5-F1
#
_cell.length_a   1.000
_cell.length_b   1.000
_cell.length_c   1.000
_cell.angle_alpha   90.00
_cell.angle_beta   90.00
_cell.angle_gamma   90.00
#
_symmetry.space_group_name_H-M   'P 1'
#
loop_
_entity.id
_entity.type
_entity.pdbx_description
1 polymer ?
#
loop_
_entity_poly.entity_id
_entity_poly.type
_entity_poly.pdbx_seq_one_letter_code
_entity_poly.pdbx_strand_id
1 'polypeptide(L)'
;MEHYWKSEQLTFSSGGKTTRGWQATIARYKKRYTTPEKMGHLTFDHLEFVALSDSTALVLGQWHLKRDTENIGGNFSLVFRRIDARWLIIHDHTSSLDTEDP
;
A
#
# COMPACT_ATOMS: atom_id res chain seq x y z
N MET A 1 -4.56 -3.67 6.94
CA MET A 1 -5.02 -4.85 6.16
C MET A 1 -6.54 -5.05 6.19
N GLU A 2 -7.28 -4.38 7.08
CA GLU A 2 -8.75 -4.46 7.11
C GLU A 2 -9.42 -3.88 5.86
N HIS A 3 -8.91 -2.75 5.34
CA HIS A 3 -9.43 -2.09 4.14
C HIS A 3 -8.95 -2.71 2.82
N TYR A 4 -8.28 -3.85 2.86
CA TYR A 4 -7.89 -4.60 1.67
C TYR A 4 -8.95 -5.66 1.37
N TRP A 5 -9.21 -5.88 0.09
CA TRP A 5 -10.17 -6.88 -0.34
C TRP A 5 -9.69 -8.29 0.03
N LYS A 6 -10.50 -9.00 0.84
CA LYS A 6 -10.24 -10.38 1.27
C LYS A 6 -10.56 -11.37 0.15
N SER A 7 -9.69 -11.43 -0.86
CA SER A 7 -9.88 -12.21 -2.08
C SER A 7 -8.55 -12.69 -2.64
N GLU A 8 -8.57 -13.80 -3.38
CA GLU A 8 -7.43 -14.32 -4.17
C GLU A 8 -7.04 -13.39 -5.32
N GLN A 9 -7.95 -12.50 -5.72
CA GLN A 9 -7.71 -11.51 -6.77
C GLN A 9 -7.04 -10.22 -6.27
N LEU A 10 -6.86 -10.04 -4.95
CA LEU A 10 -6.08 -8.92 -4.42
C LEU A 10 -4.66 -8.97 -5.01
N THR A 11 -4.12 -7.81 -5.34
CA THR A 11 -2.72 -7.69 -5.77
C THR A 11 -1.96 -6.65 -4.96
N PHE A 12 -0.72 -6.96 -4.63
CA PHE A 12 0.20 -6.07 -3.94
C PHE A 12 1.57 -6.09 -4.62
N SER A 13 2.04 -4.96 -5.14
CA SER A 13 3.31 -4.84 -5.86
C SER A 13 4.29 -3.97 -5.11
N SER A 14 5.53 -4.47 -4.92
CA SER A 14 6.59 -3.73 -4.23
C SER A 14 7.95 -4.36 -4.51
N GLY A 15 8.97 -3.52 -4.72
CA GLY A 15 10.35 -3.96 -4.97
C GLY A 15 10.46 -4.90 -6.18
N GLY A 16 9.72 -4.59 -7.26
CA GLY A 16 9.70 -5.37 -8.50
C GLY A 16 8.96 -6.71 -8.41
N LYS A 17 8.26 -7.01 -7.31
CA LYS A 17 7.49 -8.27 -7.13
C LYS A 17 6.03 -8.01 -6.87
N THR A 18 5.15 -8.78 -7.50
CA THR A 18 3.70 -8.75 -7.26
C THR A 18 3.26 -10.00 -6.50
N THR A 19 2.64 -9.79 -5.34
CA THR A 19 1.95 -10.82 -4.54
C THR A 19 0.47 -10.84 -4.92
N ARG A 20 -0.10 -12.03 -5.06
CA ARG A 20 -1.54 -12.23 -5.32
C ARG A 20 -2.20 -12.88 -4.11
N GLY A 21 -3.44 -12.49 -3.84
CA GLY A 21 -4.26 -13.01 -2.76
C GLY A 21 -4.05 -12.32 -1.41
N TRP A 22 -5.15 -12.14 -0.67
CA TRP A 22 -5.13 -11.48 0.64
C TRP A 22 -4.31 -12.26 1.67
N GLN A 23 -4.42 -13.59 1.68
CA GLN A 23 -3.69 -14.45 2.63
C GLN A 23 -2.16 -14.35 2.44
N ALA A 24 -1.69 -14.41 1.19
CA ALA A 24 -0.26 -14.24 0.90
C ALA A 24 0.22 -12.82 1.27
N THR A 25 -0.61 -11.81 1.01
CA THR A 25 -0.29 -10.40 1.33
C THR A 25 -0.15 -10.18 2.84
N ILE A 26 -1.10 -10.65 3.66
CA ILE A 26 -1.03 -10.51 5.13
C ILE A 26 0.14 -11.32 5.71
N ALA A 27 0.42 -12.51 5.19
CA ALA A 27 1.56 -13.31 5.63
C ALA A 27 2.90 -12.60 5.35
N ARG A 28 3.06 -12.04 4.14
CA ARG A 28 4.24 -11.22 3.78
C ARG A 28 4.36 -9.98 4.66
N TYR A 29 3.25 -9.28 4.91
CA TYR A 29 3.20 -8.09 5.77
C TYR A 29 3.70 -8.43 7.19
N LYS A 30 3.13 -9.46 7.81
CA LYS A 30 3.52 -9.91 9.15
C LYS A 30 4.99 -10.34 9.23
N LYS A 31 5.52 -10.99 8.19
CA LYS A 31 6.93 -11.39 8.12
C LYS A 31 7.88 -10.20 8.01
N ARG A 32 7.46 -9.11 7.37
CA ARG A 32 8.29 -7.91 7.18
C ARG A 32 8.27 -6.98 8.39
N TYR A 33 7.12 -6.87 9.04
CA TYR A 33 6.90 -5.98 10.19
C TYR A 33 6.66 -6.79 11.46
N THR A 34 7.72 -7.43 11.97
CA THR A 34 7.65 -8.37 13.09
C THR A 34 7.78 -7.72 14.47
N THR A 35 8.26 -6.47 14.55
CA THR A 35 8.52 -5.79 15.82
C THR A 35 7.99 -4.35 15.78
N PRO A 36 7.63 -3.75 16.94
CA PRO A 36 7.15 -2.37 17.01
C PRO A 36 8.15 -1.36 16.43
N GLU A 37 9.45 -1.57 16.62
CA GLU A 37 10.52 -0.70 16.11
C GLU A 37 10.53 -0.68 14.57
N LYS A 38 10.15 -1.80 13.95
CA LYS A 38 10.01 -1.90 12.49
C LYS A 38 8.72 -1.27 11.97
N MET A 39 7.73 -1.00 12.81
CA MET A 39 6.48 -0.37 12.38
C MET A 39 6.66 1.11 12.11
N GLY A 40 7.38 1.84 12.97
CA GLY A 40 7.57 3.29 12.84
C GLY A 40 6.25 4.07 12.83
N HIS A 41 6.33 5.35 12.46
CA HIS A 41 5.18 6.22 12.23
C HIS A 41 5.00 6.47 10.73
N LEU A 42 3.92 5.95 10.17
CA LEU A 42 3.56 6.07 8.76
C LEU A 42 2.63 7.27 8.56
N THR A 43 2.99 8.15 7.63
CA THR A 43 2.17 9.29 7.20
C THR A 43 2.02 9.30 5.68
N PHE A 44 0.99 9.96 5.19
CA PHE A 44 0.69 10.09 3.77
C PHE A 44 0.39 11.53 3.43
N ASP A 45 0.82 11.97 2.25
CA ASP A 45 0.51 13.29 1.69
C ASP A 45 0.41 13.22 0.16
N HIS A 46 0.20 14.38 -0.48
CA HIS A 46 0.05 14.53 -1.93
C HIS A 46 -1.01 13.59 -2.53
N LEU A 47 -2.14 13.43 -1.84
CA LEU A 47 -3.18 12.52 -2.27
C LEU A 47 -3.92 13.06 -3.49
N GLU A 48 -3.96 12.26 -4.55
CA GLU A 48 -4.73 12.52 -5.76
C GLU A 48 -5.78 11.42 -5.96
N PHE A 49 -7.02 11.82 -6.25
CA PHE A 49 -8.15 10.90 -6.40
C PHE A 49 -8.72 11.04 -7.80
N VAL A 50 -8.73 9.94 -8.55
CA VAL A 50 -9.30 9.87 -9.89
C VAL A 50 -10.41 8.81 -9.90
N ALA A 51 -11.65 9.24 -10.11
CA ALA A 51 -12.75 8.31 -10.34
C ALA A 51 -12.57 7.62 -11.70
N LEU A 52 -12.59 6.29 -11.70
CA LEU A 52 -12.54 5.49 -12.93
C LEU A 52 -13.94 4.99 -13.33
N SER A 53 -14.84 4.84 -12.36
CA SER A 53 -16.27 4.57 -12.53
C SER A 53 -17.03 4.88 -11.24
N ASP A 54 -18.35 4.70 -11.23
CA ASP A 54 -19.21 4.86 -10.04
C ASP A 54 -18.81 3.95 -8.86
N SER A 55 -17.98 2.94 -9.09
CA SER A 55 -17.57 1.95 -8.08
C SER A 55 -16.07 1.68 -8.07
N THR A 56 -15.26 2.45 -8.79
CA THR A 56 -13.80 2.26 -8.88
C THR A 56 -13.08 3.61 -8.87
N ALA A 57 -11.99 3.71 -8.12
CA ALA A 57 -11.14 4.88 -8.09
C ALA A 57 -9.65 4.50 -8.08
N LEU A 58 -8.82 5.31 -8.71
CA LEU A 58 -7.38 5.33 -8.54
C LEU A 58 -7.02 6.40 -7.51
N VAL A 59 -6.18 6.04 -6.55
CA VAL A 59 -5.62 6.98 -5.57
C VAL A 59 -4.11 6.94 -5.70
N LEU A 60 -3.49 8.09 -5.91
CA LEU A 60 -2.04 8.26 -5.87
C LEU A 60 -1.67 9.00 -4.59
N GLY A 61 -0.44 8.83 -4.15
CA GLY A 61 0.12 9.65 -3.08
C GLY A 61 1.52 9.24 -2.72
N GLN A 62 2.03 9.89 -1.69
CA GLN A 62 3.34 9.60 -1.13
C GLN A 62 3.17 9.05 0.28
N TRP A 63 4.08 8.16 0.66
CA TRP A 63 4.16 7.61 2.00
C TRP A 63 5.50 7.98 2.62
N HIS A 64 5.47 8.29 3.91
CA HIS A 64 6.65 8.62 4.70
C HIS A 64 6.64 7.78 5.97
N LEU A 65 7.74 7.07 6.22
CA LEU A 65 7.90 6.22 7.37
C LEU A 65 9.04 6.74 8.24
N LYS A 66 8.68 7.28 9.40
CA LYS A 66 9.62 7.72 10.42
C LYS A 66 9.89 6.62 11.42
N ARG A 67 11.15 6.22 11.57
CA ARG A 67 11.64 5.29 12.60
C ARG A 67 12.75 5.96 13.39
N ASP A 68 13.11 5.41 14.55
CA ASP A 68 14.18 5.97 15.38
C ASP A 68 15.53 6.00 14.66
N THR A 69 15.77 5.04 13.77
CA THR A 69 17.04 4.85 13.06
C THR A 69 17.05 5.40 11.63
N GLU A 70 15.89 5.64 11.02
CA GLU A 70 15.80 6.03 9.61
C GLU A 70 14.48 6.73 9.28
N ASN A 71 14.51 7.63 8.29
CA ASN A 71 13.33 8.17 7.64
C ASN A 71 13.38 7.74 6.18
N ILE A 72 12.38 6.97 5.76
CA ILE A 72 12.27 6.50 4.38
C ILE A 72 10.92 6.92 3.81
N GLY A 73 10.86 7.09 2.50
CA GLY A 73 9.64 7.50 1.82
C GLY A 73 9.53 6.87 0.44
N GLY A 74 8.43 7.17 -0.23
CA GLY A 74 8.11 6.54 -1.50
C GLY A 74 6.77 6.99 -2.06
N ASN A 75 6.45 6.45 -3.23
CA ASN A 75 5.18 6.67 -3.88
C ASN A 75 4.30 5.43 -3.72
N PHE A 76 2.99 5.64 -3.82
CA PHE A 76 2.04 4.56 -3.95
C PHE A 76 0.94 4.87 -4.97
N SER A 77 0.35 3.81 -5.52
CA SER A 77 -0.91 3.84 -6.23
C SER A 77 -1.84 2.75 -5.71
N LEU A 78 -3.08 3.12 -5.43
CA LEU A 78 -4.13 2.21 -4.95
C LEU A 78 -5.26 2.20 -5.96
N VAL A 79 -5.75 1.00 -6.29
CA VAL A 79 -7.06 0.86 -6.94
C VAL A 79 -8.07 0.47 -5.87
N PHE A 80 -9.03 1.34 -5.65
CA PHE A 80 -10.19 1.09 -4.80
C PHE A 80 -11.36 0.59 -5.63
N ARG A 81 -12.12 -0.36 -5.07
CA ARG A 81 -13.40 -0.79 -5.60
C ARG A 81 -14.46 -0.84 -4.51
N ARG A 82 -15.67 -0.39 -4.81
CA ARG A 82 -16.83 -0.51 -3.93
C ARG A 82 -17.40 -1.93 -4.03
N ILE A 83 -17.27 -2.71 -2.97
CA ILE A 83 -17.74 -4.11 -2.87
C ILE A 83 -18.57 -4.20 -1.57
N ASP A 84 -19.80 -4.69 -1.66
CA ASP A 84 -20.74 -4.77 -0.53
C ASP A 84 -20.84 -3.43 0.24
N ALA A 85 -21.04 -2.34 -0.51
CA ALA A 85 -21.11 -0.96 0.00
C ALA A 85 -19.84 -0.44 0.72
N ARG A 86 -18.71 -1.14 0.64
CA ARG A 86 -17.43 -0.70 1.23
C ARG A 86 -16.39 -0.46 0.16
N TRP A 87 -15.63 0.63 0.29
CA TRP A 87 -14.45 0.86 -0.52
C TRP A 87 -13.29 0.01 0.00
N LEU A 88 -12.81 -0.91 -0.84
CA LEU A 88 -11.71 -1.81 -0.52
C LEU A 88 -10.59 -1.65 -1.54
N ILE A 89 -9.35 -1.74 -1.08
CA ILE A 89 -8.17 -1.77 -1.92
C ILE A 89 -8.12 -3.13 -2.62
N ILE A 90 -8.16 -3.13 -3.95
CA ILE A 90 -8.05 -4.34 -4.79
C ILE A 90 -6.67 -4.46 -5.47
N HIS A 91 -5.95 -3.36 -5.57
CA HIS A 91 -4.55 -3.31 -6.00
C HIS A 91 -3.82 -2.25 -5.18
N ASP A 92 -2.62 -2.59 -4.74
CA ASP A 92 -1.68 -1.68 -4.10
C ASP A 92 -0.32 -1.84 -4.79
N HIS A 93 0.23 -0.75 -5.30
CA HIS A 93 1.59 -0.69 -5.77
C HIS A 93 2.34 0.39 -5.01
N THR A 94 3.42 0.00 -4.34
CA THR A 94 4.30 0.92 -3.63
C THR A 94 5.75 0.77 -4.05
N SER A 95 6.42 1.90 -4.25
CA SER A 95 7.87 2.00 -4.47
C SER A 95 8.49 2.86 -3.37
N SER A 96 9.75 2.58 -3.04
CA SER A 96 10.58 3.49 -2.24
C SER A 96 11.21 4.55 -3.16
N LEU A 97 11.41 5.75 -2.64
CA LEU A 97 12.39 6.67 -3.20
C LEU A 97 13.77 6.04 -2.98
N ASP A 98 14.56 5.94 -4.03
CA ASP A 98 15.95 5.53 -3.88
C ASP A 98 16.71 6.64 -3.14
N THR A 99 17.57 6.26 -2.20
CA THR A 99 18.44 7.18 -1.46
C THR A 99 19.66 7.61 -2.28
N GLU A 100 19.75 7.19 -3.54
CA GLU A 100 20.82 7.51 -4.48
C GLU A 100 20.22 8.24 -5.69
N ASP A 101 19.84 9.51 -5.50
CA ASP A 101 19.82 10.48 -6.60
C ASP A 101 20.55 11.73 -6.08
N PRO A 102 21.59 12.23 -6.77
CA PRO A 102 22.59 13.18 -6.26
C PRO A 102 22.07 14.58 -5.94
#